data_AF-A0A395UXI8-F1
#
_entry.id   AF-A0A395UXI8-F1
#
_cell.length_a   1.000
_cell.length_b   1.000
_cell.length_c   1.000
_cell.angle_alpha   90.00
_cell.angle_beta   90.00
_cell.angle_gamma   90.00
#
_symmetry.space_group_name_H-M   'P 1'
#
loop_
_entity.id
_entity.type
_entity.pdbx_description
1 polymer ?
#
loop_
_entity_poly.entity_id
_entity_poly.type
_entity_poly.pdbx_seq_one_letter_code
_entity_poly.pdbx_strand_id
1 'polypeptide(L)'
;MDAKEKGAMGETVVYREIVSMLGELDFECKVIQNARFPFESVYGERGYITAEIDIVVFTPYLIFLFEVKNEKYKKFDYKEPLWNLMDDEPVSNPIEQNHTHKEVFCSELKIPREQVITVEVLLENGCVPNMPSVYPNDYVFSLDDIKNKLVYLLATTSDGIQKMEVIYKQFIDMLKKHNISEEEHINLLKRTEKIETRIRNVIGYINLHRTDVVHCTCCNVGKLYFKDKNYRSTNESERASKHFFLGCSNYGNKKIKCEAGLIYVDKNKDSSLFKEIKPDSIAHRNNWGDEKVTKTILDEIESLNSTNQNLCIELESVKKENEQLKEALSESKRKNDNQEKKIMNCSAEIEKVKRLEEKLSCFKKIFGRIYFLKD
;
A
#
# COMPACT_ATOMS: atom_id res chain seq x y z
N MET A 1 -2.14 -4.68 -30.03
CA MET A 1 -0.96 -4.30 -29.24
C MET A 1 -0.49 -5.50 -28.46
N ASP A 2 0.80 -5.78 -28.52
CA ASP A 2 1.41 -6.76 -27.62
C ASP A 2 1.50 -6.21 -26.18
N ALA A 3 1.88 -7.05 -25.22
CA ALA A 3 1.95 -6.65 -23.81
C ALA A 3 2.96 -5.52 -23.55
N LYS A 4 4.04 -5.46 -24.35
CA LYS A 4 5.11 -4.46 -24.19
C LYS A 4 4.63 -3.08 -24.64
N GLU A 5 3.96 -3.01 -25.79
CA GLU A 5 3.33 -1.78 -26.29
C GLU A 5 2.27 -1.25 -25.33
N LYS A 6 1.50 -2.16 -24.71
CA LYS A 6 0.52 -1.81 -23.67
C LYS A 6 1.17 -1.26 -22.41
N GLY A 7 2.27 -1.85 -21.94
CA GLY A 7 3.04 -1.34 -20.79
C GLY A 7 3.54 0.08 -21.02
N ALA A 8 4.28 0.29 -22.12
CA ALA A 8 4.85 1.60 -22.47
C ALA A 8 3.78 2.69 -22.67
N MET A 9 2.62 2.33 -23.21
CA MET A 9 1.49 3.26 -23.32
C MET A 9 0.96 3.65 -21.94
N GLY A 10 0.82 2.69 -21.02
CA GLY A 10 0.41 2.93 -19.64
C GLY A 10 1.35 3.87 -18.89
N GLU A 11 2.65 3.59 -18.93
CA GLU A 11 3.70 4.46 -18.36
C GLU A 11 3.64 5.88 -18.91
N THR A 12 3.40 6.02 -20.23
CA THR A 12 3.27 7.33 -20.89
C THR A 12 2.06 8.12 -20.38
N VAL A 13 0.93 7.45 -20.13
CA VAL A 13 -0.28 8.09 -19.58
C VAL A 13 0.01 8.60 -18.17
N VAL A 14 0.55 7.75 -17.30
CA VAL A 14 0.88 8.11 -15.91
C VAL A 14 1.89 9.25 -15.86
N TYR A 15 2.93 9.19 -16.70
CA TYR A 15 3.93 10.27 -16.79
C TYR A 15 3.32 11.61 -17.16
N ARG A 16 2.37 11.64 -18.11
CA ARG A 16 1.69 12.89 -18.50
C ARG A 16 0.87 13.47 -17.36
N GLU A 17 0.16 12.64 -16.60
CA GLU A 17 -0.58 13.08 -15.43
C GLU A 17 0.38 13.66 -14.37
N ILE A 18 1.48 12.95 -14.05
CA ILE A 18 2.50 13.44 -13.12
C ILE A 18 3.05 14.80 -13.59
N VAL A 19 3.51 14.92 -14.83
CA VAL A 19 4.08 16.19 -15.34
C VAL A 19 3.05 17.32 -15.33
N SER A 20 1.78 17.03 -15.65
CA SER A 20 0.71 18.02 -15.55
C SER A 20 0.54 18.52 -14.12
N MET A 21 0.55 17.62 -13.13
CA MET A 21 0.38 17.97 -11.71
C MET A 21 1.59 18.71 -11.15
N LEU A 22 2.81 18.34 -11.58
CA LEU A 22 4.02 19.07 -11.19
C LEU A 22 4.01 20.53 -11.67
N GLY A 23 3.31 20.84 -12.77
CA GLY A 23 3.11 22.21 -13.24
C GLY A 23 2.19 23.06 -12.34
N GLU A 24 1.45 22.43 -11.43
CA GLU A 24 0.56 23.10 -10.47
C GLU A 24 1.24 23.35 -9.11
N LEU A 25 2.45 22.84 -8.89
CA LEU A 25 3.19 22.99 -7.63
C LEU A 25 4.04 24.27 -7.63
N ASP A 26 4.12 24.92 -6.46
CA ASP A 26 4.88 26.16 -6.24
C ASP A 26 6.40 25.94 -6.09
N PHE A 27 6.91 24.76 -6.41
CA PHE A 27 8.33 24.43 -6.26
C PHE A 27 8.87 23.54 -7.40
N GLU A 28 10.17 23.66 -7.63
CA GLU A 28 10.85 22.94 -8.70
C GLU A 28 10.95 21.44 -8.38
N CYS A 29 10.56 20.61 -9.34
CA CYS A 29 10.65 19.17 -9.27
C CYS A 29 11.53 18.61 -10.40
N LYS A 30 12.14 17.45 -10.18
CA LYS A 30 12.88 16.70 -11.21
C LYS A 30 12.23 15.36 -11.43
N VAL A 31 12.11 14.95 -12.69
CA VAL A 31 11.51 13.67 -13.08
C VAL A 31 12.51 12.86 -13.89
N ILE A 32 12.61 11.57 -13.61
CA ILE A 32 13.39 10.59 -14.38
C ILE A 32 12.44 9.47 -14.77
N GLN A 33 12.49 9.04 -16.02
CA GLN A 33 11.74 7.86 -16.49
C GLN A 33 12.68 6.68 -16.72
N ASN A 34 12.16 5.47 -16.51
CA ASN A 34 12.79 4.18 -16.82
C ASN A 34 14.20 4.09 -16.24
N ALA A 35 14.32 4.40 -14.95
CA ALA A 35 15.58 4.51 -14.25
C ALA A 35 16.13 3.12 -13.93
N ARG A 36 17.15 2.68 -14.69
CA ARG A 36 17.81 1.38 -14.50
C ARG A 36 19.15 1.55 -13.80
N PHE A 37 19.30 0.91 -12.64
CA PHE A 37 20.50 1.03 -11.82
C PHE A 37 20.89 -0.30 -11.17
N PRO A 38 22.18 -0.52 -10.89
CA PRO A 38 22.64 -1.76 -10.29
C PRO A 38 22.49 -1.72 -8.77
N PHE A 39 22.36 -2.89 -8.17
CA PHE A 39 22.44 -3.08 -6.73
C PHE A 39 23.10 -4.41 -6.38
N GLU A 40 23.73 -4.46 -5.20
CA GLU A 40 24.51 -5.63 -4.82
C GLU A 40 23.64 -6.87 -4.61
N SER A 41 24.05 -8.00 -5.19
CA SER A 41 23.28 -9.25 -5.11
C SER A 41 24.15 -10.49 -5.30
N VAL A 42 23.87 -11.54 -4.52
CA VAL A 42 24.41 -12.90 -4.68
C VAL A 42 24.10 -13.48 -6.08
N TYR A 43 23.00 -13.08 -6.71
CA TYR A 43 22.59 -13.55 -8.04
C TYR A 43 23.44 -12.95 -9.16
N GLY A 44 24.06 -11.81 -8.94
CA GLY A 44 24.85 -11.10 -9.94
C GLY A 44 26.19 -11.75 -10.21
N GLU A 45 26.48 -12.13 -11.46
CA GLU A 45 27.80 -12.69 -11.80
C GLU A 45 28.94 -11.70 -11.49
N ARG A 46 28.68 -10.41 -11.68
CA ARG A 46 29.60 -9.30 -11.36
C ARG A 46 29.40 -8.74 -9.95
N GLY A 47 28.60 -9.43 -9.13
CA GLY A 47 28.22 -9.00 -7.79
C GLY A 47 27.03 -8.06 -7.71
N TYR A 48 26.38 -7.77 -8.84
CA TYR A 48 25.16 -6.96 -8.89
C TYR A 48 24.13 -7.56 -9.85
N ILE A 49 22.87 -7.29 -9.55
CA ILE A 49 21.78 -7.31 -10.54
C ILE A 49 21.24 -5.87 -10.68
N THR A 50 20.12 -5.68 -11.36
CA THR A 50 19.62 -4.34 -11.66
C THR A 50 18.15 -4.22 -11.30
N ALA A 51 17.75 -3.02 -10.88
CA ALA A 51 16.37 -2.62 -10.70
C ALA A 51 16.00 -1.63 -11.81
N GLU A 52 14.71 -1.57 -12.14
CA GLU A 52 14.10 -0.58 -13.02
C GLU A 52 12.95 0.06 -12.25
N ILE A 53 12.89 1.39 -12.26
CA ILE A 53 11.76 2.15 -11.71
C ILE A 53 11.20 3.00 -12.85
N ASP A 54 9.90 2.87 -13.11
CA ASP A 54 9.25 3.49 -14.27
C ASP A 54 9.34 5.02 -14.21
N ILE A 55 9.01 5.62 -13.06
CA ILE A 55 9.09 7.07 -12.89
C ILE A 55 9.59 7.41 -11.49
N VAL A 56 10.62 8.26 -11.41
CA VAL A 56 11.14 8.81 -10.15
C VAL A 56 10.92 10.32 -10.15
N VAL A 57 10.25 10.83 -9.11
CA VAL A 57 10.02 12.26 -8.91
C VAL A 57 10.79 12.73 -7.69
N PHE A 58 11.65 13.72 -7.86
CA PHE A 58 12.34 14.42 -6.78
C PHE A 58 11.65 15.76 -6.54
N THR A 59 11.13 15.94 -5.34
CA THR A 59 10.68 17.24 -4.83
C THR A 59 11.73 17.78 -3.85
N PRO A 60 11.62 19.03 -3.36
CA PRO A 60 12.49 19.53 -2.30
C PRO A 60 12.37 18.78 -0.97
N TYR A 61 11.28 18.02 -0.76
CA TYR A 61 10.92 17.45 0.54
C TYR A 61 11.00 15.92 0.57
N LEU A 62 10.55 15.27 -0.51
CA LEU A 62 10.34 13.83 -0.60
C LEU A 62 10.68 13.33 -2.01
N ILE A 63 10.99 12.03 -2.10
CA ILE A 63 11.21 11.32 -3.36
C ILE A 63 10.06 10.35 -3.56
N PHE A 64 9.53 10.29 -4.78
CA PHE A 64 8.42 9.41 -5.12
C PHE A 64 8.88 8.42 -6.19
N LEU A 65 8.65 7.13 -5.93
CA LEU A 65 8.93 6.03 -6.86
C LEU A 65 7.60 5.48 -7.37
N PHE A 66 7.36 5.61 -8.66
CA PHE A 66 6.14 5.13 -9.30
C PHE A 66 6.42 3.85 -10.08
N GLU A 67 5.56 2.86 -9.87
CA GLU A 67 5.48 1.62 -10.66
C GLU A 67 4.11 1.53 -11.32
N VAL A 68 4.09 1.25 -12.62
CA VAL A 68 2.86 1.21 -13.42
C VAL A 68 2.58 -0.22 -13.84
N LYS A 69 1.42 -0.73 -13.44
CA LYS A 69 0.94 -2.08 -13.80
C LYS A 69 -0.28 -1.98 -14.69
N ASN A 70 -0.20 -2.66 -15.83
CA ASN A 70 -1.29 -2.70 -16.81
C ASN A 70 -2.06 -4.03 -16.77
N GLU A 71 -1.79 -4.86 -15.77
CA GLU A 71 -2.46 -6.12 -15.53
C GLU A 71 -3.81 -5.94 -14.85
N LYS A 72 -4.71 -6.90 -15.07
CA LYS A 72 -6.02 -6.96 -14.42
C LYS A 72 -6.06 -8.09 -13.40
N TYR A 73 -6.28 -7.73 -12.13
CA TYR A 73 -6.24 -8.65 -11.01
C TYR A 73 -7.64 -9.09 -10.59
N LYS A 74 -7.77 -10.33 -10.12
CA LYS A 74 -9.07 -10.85 -9.61
C LYS A 74 -9.44 -10.29 -8.25
N LYS A 75 -8.44 -10.10 -7.39
CA LYS A 75 -8.59 -9.68 -6.00
C LYS A 75 -7.36 -8.87 -5.58
N PHE A 76 -7.60 -7.93 -4.68
CA PHE A 76 -6.58 -7.08 -4.07
C PHE A 76 -6.38 -7.52 -2.63
N ASP A 77 -5.42 -8.42 -2.40
CA ASP A 77 -5.03 -8.82 -1.04
C ASP A 77 -3.61 -8.37 -0.74
N TYR A 78 -3.48 -7.22 -0.09
CA TYR A 78 -2.19 -6.55 0.08
C TYR A 78 -1.23 -7.32 0.99
N LYS A 79 -1.70 -8.36 1.68
CA LYS A 79 -0.89 -9.22 2.56
C LYS A 79 -0.38 -10.48 1.88
N GLU A 80 -0.99 -10.88 0.77
CA GLU A 80 -0.60 -12.10 0.05
C GLU A 80 0.60 -11.81 -0.86
N PRO A 81 1.63 -12.68 -0.88
CA PRO A 81 2.83 -12.47 -1.69
C PRO A 81 2.58 -12.69 -3.19
N LEU A 82 1.54 -13.44 -3.54
CA LEU A 82 1.15 -13.71 -4.91
C LEU A 82 -0.30 -13.29 -5.13
N TRP A 83 -0.54 -12.58 -6.23
CA TRP A 83 -1.87 -12.23 -6.72
C TRP A 83 -2.20 -13.05 -7.95
N ASN A 84 -3.48 -13.12 -8.30
CA ASN A 84 -3.92 -13.80 -9.51
C ASN A 84 -4.46 -12.80 -10.52
N LEU A 85 -4.02 -12.95 -11.76
CA LEU A 85 -4.60 -12.29 -12.92
C LEU A 85 -5.99 -12.86 -13.23
N MET A 86 -6.75 -12.18 -14.09
CA MET A 86 -8.11 -12.61 -14.50
C MET A 86 -8.18 -14.01 -15.12
N ASP A 87 -7.08 -14.53 -15.64
CA ASP A 87 -6.94 -15.88 -16.22
C ASP A 87 -6.37 -16.92 -15.23
N ASP A 88 -6.31 -16.60 -13.94
CA ASP A 88 -5.73 -17.43 -12.87
C ASP A 88 -4.20 -17.59 -12.92
N GLU A 89 -3.49 -16.83 -13.76
CA GLU A 89 -2.03 -16.80 -13.70
C GLU A 89 -1.56 -16.16 -12.37
N PRO A 90 -0.75 -16.87 -11.56
CA PRO A 90 -0.19 -16.32 -10.35
C PRO A 90 1.00 -15.40 -10.69
N VAL A 91 0.96 -14.18 -10.19
CA VAL A 91 1.99 -13.15 -10.35
C VAL A 91 2.42 -12.61 -8.99
N SER A 92 3.65 -12.08 -8.92
CA SER A 92 4.12 -11.39 -7.72
C SER A 92 3.19 -10.23 -7.37
N ASN A 93 2.91 -10.05 -6.08
CA ASN A 93 2.20 -8.89 -5.60
C ASN A 93 3.00 -7.62 -5.98
N PRO A 94 2.40 -6.67 -6.73
CA PRO A 94 3.11 -5.48 -7.17
C PRO A 94 3.65 -4.64 -6.01
N ILE A 95 2.94 -4.63 -4.87
CA ILE A 95 3.33 -3.92 -3.64
C ILE A 95 4.66 -4.43 -3.08
N GLU A 96 4.87 -5.75 -3.06
CA GLU A 96 6.15 -6.33 -2.63
C GLU A 96 7.29 -5.98 -3.60
N GLN A 97 6.98 -5.90 -4.90
CA GLN A 97 7.96 -5.54 -5.91
C GLN A 97 8.45 -4.09 -5.73
N ASN A 98 7.54 -3.12 -5.60
CA ASN A 98 7.95 -1.73 -5.45
C ASN A 98 8.57 -1.46 -4.08
N HIS A 99 8.12 -2.17 -3.02
CA HIS A 99 8.82 -2.14 -1.74
C HIS A 99 10.30 -2.55 -1.89
N THR A 100 10.57 -3.61 -2.67
CA THR A 100 11.95 -4.02 -2.98
C THR A 100 12.70 -2.92 -3.74
N HIS A 101 12.05 -2.24 -4.70
CA HIS A 101 12.65 -1.11 -5.41
C HIS A 101 13.02 0.02 -4.47
N LYS A 102 12.15 0.36 -3.51
CA LYS A 102 12.42 1.36 -2.46
C LYS A 102 13.60 0.97 -1.58
N GLU A 103 13.66 -0.27 -1.09
CA GLU A 103 14.77 -0.74 -0.27
C GLU A 103 16.10 -0.62 -1.03
N VAL A 104 16.12 -1.08 -2.28
CA VAL A 104 17.30 -1.00 -3.13
C VAL A 104 17.70 0.46 -3.37
N PHE A 105 16.76 1.32 -3.76
CA PHE A 105 17.00 2.74 -4.00
C PHE A 105 17.57 3.45 -2.76
N CYS A 106 16.95 3.25 -1.59
CA CYS A 106 17.39 3.83 -0.33
C CYS A 106 18.78 3.30 0.10
N SER A 107 19.05 2.01 -0.12
CA SER A 107 20.34 1.39 0.23
C SER A 107 21.47 1.94 -0.63
N GLU A 108 21.28 2.04 -1.95
CA GLU A 108 22.35 2.49 -2.87
C GLU A 108 22.65 3.98 -2.73
N LEU A 109 21.63 4.80 -2.43
CA LEU A 109 21.79 6.24 -2.25
C LEU A 109 21.96 6.69 -0.79
N LYS A 110 21.88 5.77 0.17
CA LYS A 110 21.95 6.04 1.62
C LYS A 110 20.92 7.07 2.08
N ILE A 111 19.69 6.89 1.64
CA ILE A 111 18.53 7.75 1.96
C ILE A 111 17.71 7.09 3.07
N PRO A 112 17.23 7.84 4.08
CA PRO A 112 16.26 7.35 5.05
C PRO A 112 14.96 6.92 4.34
N ARG A 113 14.44 5.75 4.67
CA ARG A 113 13.29 5.16 3.96
C ARG A 113 12.02 6.01 4.09
N GLU A 114 11.88 6.75 5.19
CA GLU A 114 10.77 7.68 5.42
C GLU A 114 10.76 8.89 4.46
N GLN A 115 11.86 9.19 3.77
CA GLN A 115 11.92 10.27 2.77
C GLN A 115 11.53 9.80 1.36
N VAL A 116 11.25 8.51 1.20
CA VAL A 116 10.89 7.89 -0.08
C VAL A 116 9.50 7.30 0.01
N ILE A 117 8.60 7.77 -0.84
CA ILE A 117 7.23 7.29 -0.98
C ILE A 117 7.13 6.43 -2.23
N THR A 118 6.49 5.27 -2.12
CA THR A 118 6.19 4.39 -3.25
C THR A 118 4.73 4.57 -3.68
N VAL A 119 4.51 4.54 -4.98
CA VAL A 119 3.17 4.65 -5.57
C VAL A 119 3.00 3.61 -6.69
N GLU A 120 2.07 2.69 -6.49
CA GLU A 120 1.65 1.72 -7.49
C GLU A 120 0.47 2.27 -8.26
N VAL A 121 0.54 2.28 -9.58
CA VAL A 121 -0.59 2.66 -10.43
C VAL A 121 -1.11 1.43 -11.16
N LEU A 122 -2.31 0.97 -10.78
CA LEU A 122 -2.97 -0.20 -11.39
C LEU A 122 -3.99 0.27 -12.44
N LEU A 123 -3.65 0.19 -13.73
CA LEU A 123 -4.40 0.84 -14.81
C LEU A 123 -5.73 0.17 -15.17
N GLU A 124 -5.77 -1.16 -15.26
CA GLU A 124 -6.91 -1.93 -15.82
C GLU A 124 -7.91 -2.43 -14.75
N ASN A 125 -7.82 -1.89 -13.54
CA ASN A 125 -8.50 -2.41 -12.36
C ASN A 125 -9.73 -1.58 -11.92
N GLY A 126 -10.02 -0.49 -12.62
CA GLY A 126 -11.04 0.48 -12.18
C GLY A 126 -10.70 1.03 -10.81
N CYS A 127 -11.70 1.27 -9.96
CA CYS A 127 -11.49 1.73 -8.59
C CYS A 127 -10.78 0.65 -7.74
N VAL A 128 -9.53 0.92 -7.37
CA VAL A 128 -8.76 0.08 -6.45
C VAL A 128 -9.17 0.41 -5.01
N PRO A 129 -9.37 -0.59 -4.14
CA PRO A 129 -9.73 -0.35 -2.75
C PRO A 129 -8.71 0.55 -2.06
N ASN A 130 -9.18 1.60 -1.39
CA ASN A 130 -8.33 2.47 -0.60
C ASN A 130 -7.98 1.81 0.73
N MET A 131 -6.98 0.93 0.71
CA MET A 131 -6.50 0.20 1.88
C MET A 131 -5.06 0.58 2.18
N PRO A 132 -4.67 0.69 3.47
CA PRO A 132 -3.28 0.85 3.83
C PRO A 132 -2.45 -0.32 3.31
N SER A 133 -1.31 -0.01 2.70
CA SER A 133 -0.30 -1.00 2.37
C SER A 133 0.24 -1.68 3.64
N VAL A 134 0.78 -2.89 3.47
CA VAL A 134 1.55 -3.57 4.51
C VAL A 134 2.88 -2.87 4.79
N TYR A 135 3.35 -2.03 3.86
CA TYR A 135 4.58 -1.26 3.99
C TYR A 135 4.28 0.21 4.29
N PRO A 136 5.06 0.88 5.15
CA PRO A 136 4.95 2.31 5.38
C PRO A 136 5.26 3.13 4.11
N ASN A 137 4.55 4.27 3.98
CA ASN A 137 4.79 5.26 2.92
C ASN A 137 4.59 4.68 1.51
N ASP A 138 3.61 3.80 1.37
CA ASP A 138 3.31 3.05 0.15
C ASP A 138 1.84 3.22 -0.20
N TYR A 139 1.57 3.64 -1.43
CA TYR A 139 0.24 4.05 -1.89
C TYR A 139 -0.13 3.30 -3.16
N VAL A 140 -1.40 2.94 -3.30
CA VAL A 140 -1.92 2.30 -4.51
C VAL A 140 -3.02 3.15 -5.12
N PHE A 141 -2.80 3.54 -6.37
CA PHE A 141 -3.68 4.38 -7.16
C PHE A 141 -4.30 3.59 -8.32
N SER A 142 -5.47 4.06 -8.74
CA SER A 142 -6.11 3.68 -9.99
C SER A 142 -6.00 4.82 -10.99
N LEU A 143 -6.30 4.55 -12.27
CA LEU A 143 -6.39 5.61 -13.25
C LEU A 143 -7.51 6.63 -12.92
N ASP A 144 -8.58 6.20 -12.25
CA ASP A 144 -9.76 7.02 -11.96
C ASP A 144 -9.49 8.09 -10.89
N ASP A 145 -8.56 7.84 -9.95
CA ASP A 145 -8.27 8.71 -8.82
C ASP A 145 -6.85 9.29 -8.82
N ILE A 146 -6.00 8.89 -9.78
CA ILE A 146 -4.59 9.30 -9.86
C ILE A 146 -4.42 10.81 -9.76
N LYS A 147 -5.20 11.60 -10.51
CA LYS A 147 -5.06 13.05 -10.56
C LYS A 147 -5.29 13.70 -9.20
N ASN A 148 -6.41 13.36 -8.56
CA ASN A 148 -6.77 13.94 -7.27
C ASN A 148 -5.80 13.52 -6.16
N LYS A 149 -5.39 12.25 -6.14
CA LYS A 149 -4.45 11.74 -5.13
C LYS A 149 -3.04 12.30 -5.32
N LEU A 150 -2.56 12.41 -6.57
CA LEU A 150 -1.25 12.98 -6.89
C LEU A 150 -1.08 14.41 -6.40
N VAL A 151 -2.09 15.27 -6.57
CA VAL A 151 -2.02 16.68 -6.12
C VAL A 151 -1.71 16.75 -4.63
N TYR A 152 -2.46 16.01 -3.80
CA TYR A 152 -2.25 16.01 -2.36
C TYR A 152 -0.93 15.32 -1.98
N LEU A 153 -0.62 14.19 -2.60
CA LEU A 153 0.57 13.43 -2.26
C LEU A 153 1.85 14.23 -2.59
N LEU A 154 1.95 14.79 -3.79
CA LEU A 154 3.13 15.56 -4.24
C LEU A 154 3.26 16.91 -3.54
N ALA A 155 2.17 17.52 -3.07
CA ALA A 155 2.21 18.75 -2.28
C ALA A 155 2.72 18.54 -0.84
N THR A 156 2.93 17.30 -0.40
CA THR A 156 3.40 17.00 0.95
C THR A 156 4.79 17.57 1.18
N THR A 157 4.92 18.35 2.25
CA THR A 157 6.20 18.91 2.72
C THR A 157 6.71 18.14 3.93
N SER A 158 8.03 18.13 4.13
CA SER A 158 8.68 17.40 5.22
C SER A 158 9.89 18.19 5.71
N ASP A 159 10.13 18.16 7.01
CA ASP A 159 11.26 18.84 7.68
C ASP A 159 12.61 18.12 7.46
N GLY A 160 12.63 17.07 6.61
CA GLY A 160 13.81 16.26 6.32
C GLY A 160 14.95 17.07 5.68
N ILE A 161 16.01 17.32 6.46
CA ILE A 161 17.21 18.07 6.04
C ILE A 161 18.12 17.18 5.15
N GLN A 162 17.63 16.74 3.99
CA GLN A 162 18.51 16.27 2.92
C GLN A 162 18.47 17.23 1.75
N LYS A 163 19.64 17.60 1.25
CA LYS A 163 19.76 18.42 0.05
C LYS A 163 19.37 17.56 -1.16
N MET A 164 18.09 17.58 -1.53
CA MET A 164 17.54 16.78 -2.62
C MET A 164 18.30 16.95 -3.95
N GLU A 165 18.87 18.13 -4.20
CA GLU A 165 19.78 18.36 -5.33
C GLU A 165 21.02 17.45 -5.33
N VAL A 166 21.60 17.17 -4.15
CA VAL A 166 22.76 16.29 -4.01
C VAL A 166 22.37 14.86 -4.32
N ILE A 167 21.23 14.39 -3.80
CA ILE A 167 20.73 13.04 -4.04
C ILE A 167 20.39 12.84 -5.51
N TYR A 168 19.65 13.79 -6.10
CA TYR A 168 19.33 13.77 -7.52
C TYR A 168 20.59 13.68 -8.37
N LYS A 169 21.61 14.50 -8.08
CA LYS A 169 22.89 14.45 -8.79
C LYS A 169 23.60 13.10 -8.61
N GLN A 170 23.67 12.58 -7.39
CA GLN A 170 24.26 11.26 -7.12
C GLN A 170 23.57 10.15 -7.91
N PHE A 171 22.23 10.19 -7.99
CA PHE A 171 21.47 9.20 -8.74
C PHE A 171 21.71 9.33 -10.25
N ILE A 172 21.70 10.55 -10.80
CA ILE A 172 22.04 10.79 -12.21
C ILE A 172 23.46 10.32 -12.54
N ASP A 173 24.44 10.60 -11.68
CA ASP A 173 25.82 10.16 -11.87
C ASP A 173 25.93 8.63 -11.84
N MET A 174 25.15 7.95 -10.97
CA MET A 174 25.05 6.49 -10.93
C MET A 174 24.46 5.93 -12.23
N LEU A 175 23.34 6.47 -12.69
CA LEU A 175 22.69 6.06 -13.94
C LEU A 175 23.64 6.22 -15.14
N LYS A 176 24.34 7.36 -15.23
CA LYS A 176 25.32 7.62 -16.31
C LYS A 176 26.54 6.71 -16.24
N LYS A 177 27.06 6.45 -15.05
CA LYS A 177 28.25 5.60 -14.84
C LYS A 177 28.00 4.17 -15.31
N HIS A 178 26.81 3.64 -15.05
CA HIS A 178 26.46 2.26 -15.36
C HIS A 178 25.82 2.10 -16.74
N ASN A 179 24.99 3.07 -17.16
CA ASN A 179 24.35 3.13 -18.48
C ASN A 179 23.72 1.79 -18.90
N ILE A 180 22.92 1.21 -18.01
CA ILE A 180 22.28 -0.10 -18.19
C ILE A 180 21.16 0.01 -19.23
N SER A 181 21.23 -0.81 -20.28
CA SER A 181 20.16 -0.90 -21.27
C SER A 181 19.00 -1.76 -20.77
N GLU A 182 17.82 -1.59 -21.37
CA GLU A 182 16.66 -2.47 -21.14
C GLU A 182 16.99 -3.94 -21.42
N GLU A 183 17.73 -4.20 -22.51
CA GLU A 183 18.12 -5.57 -22.86
C GLU A 183 19.06 -6.19 -21.82
N GLU A 184 20.03 -5.42 -21.29
CA GLU A 184 20.90 -5.88 -20.21
C GLU A 184 20.09 -6.19 -18.94
N HIS A 185 19.18 -5.30 -18.56
CA HIS A 185 18.29 -5.47 -17.41
C HIS A 185 17.44 -6.76 -17.54
N ILE A 186 16.73 -6.93 -18.66
CA ILE A 186 15.91 -8.12 -18.93
C ILE A 186 16.76 -9.40 -18.91
N ASN A 187 17.98 -9.37 -19.47
CA ASN A 187 18.87 -10.52 -19.46
C ASN A 187 19.33 -10.90 -18.04
N LEU A 188 19.59 -9.92 -17.18
CA LEU A 188 19.92 -10.15 -15.77
C LEU A 188 18.73 -10.74 -14.99
N LEU A 189 17.51 -10.24 -15.21
CA LEU A 189 16.30 -10.81 -14.60
C LEU A 189 16.06 -12.25 -15.03
N LYS A 190 16.06 -12.52 -16.34
CA LYS A 190 15.90 -13.89 -16.90
C LYS A 190 16.97 -14.86 -16.40
N ARG A 191 18.20 -14.39 -16.18
CA ARG A 191 19.27 -15.20 -15.60
C ARG A 191 18.98 -15.51 -14.12
N THR A 192 18.54 -14.51 -13.36
CA THR A 192 18.18 -14.63 -11.94
C THR A 192 17.06 -15.64 -11.74
N GLU A 193 15.97 -15.54 -12.53
CA GLU A 193 14.84 -16.48 -12.49
C GLU A 193 15.24 -17.92 -12.79
N LYS A 194 16.18 -18.13 -13.73
CA LYS A 194 16.73 -19.47 -14.03
C LYS A 194 17.48 -20.05 -12.83
N ILE A 195 18.21 -19.23 -12.10
CA ILE A 195 18.93 -19.64 -10.89
C ILE A 195 17.92 -19.96 -9.78
N GLU A 196 16.95 -19.08 -9.52
CA GLU A 196 15.87 -19.29 -8.52
C GLU A 196 15.10 -20.58 -8.79
N THR A 197 14.71 -20.81 -10.05
CA THR A 197 14.03 -22.04 -10.50
C THR A 197 14.91 -23.26 -10.29
N ARG A 198 16.22 -23.17 -10.58
CA ARG A 198 17.16 -24.27 -10.34
C ARG A 198 17.28 -24.59 -8.86
N ILE A 199 17.44 -23.58 -8.00
CA ILE A 199 17.52 -23.76 -6.54
C ILE A 199 16.25 -24.45 -6.05
N ARG A 200 15.07 -23.95 -6.43
CA ARG A 200 13.77 -24.54 -6.05
C ARG A 200 13.68 -26.01 -6.45
N ASN A 201 14.05 -26.34 -7.68
CA ASN A 201 13.94 -27.72 -8.21
C ASN A 201 14.99 -28.69 -7.65
N VAL A 202 16.16 -28.20 -7.24
CA VAL A 202 17.29 -29.04 -6.79
C VAL A 202 17.43 -29.10 -5.28
N ILE A 203 17.31 -27.95 -4.62
CA ILE A 203 17.48 -27.79 -3.17
C ILE A 203 16.13 -27.94 -2.46
N GLY A 204 15.03 -27.62 -3.13
CA GLY A 204 13.65 -27.74 -2.61
C GLY A 204 13.08 -26.46 -2.02
N TYR A 205 13.92 -25.52 -1.61
CA TYR A 205 13.51 -24.24 -1.02
C TYR A 205 14.53 -23.13 -1.36
N ILE A 206 14.08 -21.88 -1.37
CA ILE A 206 14.91 -20.71 -1.67
C ILE A 206 15.25 -20.01 -0.36
N ASN A 207 16.54 -19.91 -0.05
CA ASN A 207 17.08 -19.22 1.14
C ASN A 207 17.61 -17.81 0.83
N LEU A 208 17.49 -17.35 -0.41
CA LEU A 208 18.14 -16.14 -0.87
C LEU A 208 17.09 -15.21 -1.47
N HIS A 209 17.05 -13.98 -0.99
CA HIS A 209 16.36 -12.88 -1.64
C HIS A 209 17.28 -12.24 -2.69
N ARG A 210 16.67 -11.59 -3.69
CA ARG A 210 17.41 -10.90 -4.76
C ARG A 210 18.35 -9.81 -4.23
N THR A 211 18.06 -9.24 -3.07
CA THR A 211 18.86 -8.20 -2.40
C THR A 211 19.93 -8.76 -1.45
N ASP A 212 19.99 -10.08 -1.24
CA ASP A 212 20.94 -10.69 -0.31
C ASP A 212 22.36 -10.70 -0.86
N VAL A 213 23.31 -10.60 0.07
CA VAL A 213 24.74 -10.77 -0.17
C VAL A 213 25.23 -11.89 0.72
N VAL A 214 26.18 -12.69 0.23
CA VAL A 214 26.72 -13.80 1.01
C VAL A 214 28.22 -13.61 1.17
N HIS A 215 28.70 -13.62 2.40
CA HIS A 215 30.13 -13.55 2.70
C HIS A 215 30.78 -14.93 2.61
N CYS A 216 31.98 -14.99 2.05
CA CYS A 216 32.75 -16.22 1.96
C CYS A 216 33.36 -16.57 3.31
N THR A 217 32.91 -17.68 3.91
CA THR A 217 33.41 -18.20 5.19
C THR A 217 34.86 -18.68 5.14
N CYS A 218 35.37 -19.05 3.97
CA CYS A 218 36.75 -19.54 3.85
C CYS A 218 37.80 -18.42 3.95
N CYS A 219 37.50 -17.22 3.45
CA CYS A 219 38.46 -16.09 3.51
C CYS A 219 37.97 -14.90 4.33
N ASN A 220 36.70 -14.86 4.74
CA ASN A 220 36.04 -13.80 5.48
C ASN A 220 36.09 -12.39 4.85
N VAL A 221 36.65 -12.26 3.64
CA VAL A 221 36.80 -10.99 2.92
C VAL A 221 36.00 -11.00 1.62
N GLY A 222 36.00 -12.11 0.88
CA GLY A 222 35.29 -12.22 -0.38
C GLY A 222 33.79 -12.39 -0.21
N LYS A 223 33.05 -12.13 -1.28
CA LYS A 223 31.61 -12.37 -1.38
C LYS A 223 31.38 -13.53 -2.34
N LEU A 224 30.33 -14.31 -2.10
CA LEU A 224 29.92 -15.41 -2.95
C LEU A 224 28.90 -14.90 -3.98
N TYR A 225 29.12 -15.26 -5.25
CA TYR A 225 28.23 -14.88 -6.34
C TYR A 225 27.96 -16.06 -7.26
N PHE A 226 26.77 -16.09 -7.86
CA PHE A 226 26.41 -17.11 -8.82
C PHE A 226 27.21 -16.95 -10.11
N LYS A 227 27.88 -18.03 -10.50
CA LYS A 227 28.64 -18.18 -11.73
C LYS A 227 28.00 -19.26 -12.60
N ASP A 228 28.20 -19.11 -13.91
CA ASP A 228 27.67 -20.01 -14.92
C ASP A 228 28.79 -20.92 -15.43
N LYS A 229 28.52 -22.21 -15.58
CA LYS A 229 29.43 -23.13 -16.29
C LYS A 229 28.64 -24.16 -17.06
N ASN A 230 29.13 -24.47 -18.25
CA ASN A 230 28.58 -25.55 -19.07
C ASN A 230 29.41 -26.80 -18.84
N TYR A 231 28.78 -27.88 -18.39
CA TYR A 231 29.39 -29.21 -18.33
C TYR A 231 28.32 -30.28 -18.45
N ARG A 232 28.76 -31.54 -18.59
CA ARG A 232 27.83 -32.66 -18.73
C ARG A 232 27.20 -32.97 -17.37
N SER A 233 25.87 -33.07 -17.34
CA SER A 233 25.12 -33.41 -16.13
C SER A 233 25.42 -34.82 -15.60
N THR A 234 25.81 -35.73 -16.51
CA THR A 234 26.26 -37.09 -16.25
C THR A 234 27.35 -37.46 -17.26
N ASN A 235 28.17 -38.47 -16.95
CA ASN A 235 29.23 -38.93 -17.87
C ASN A 235 28.67 -39.45 -19.22
N GLU A 236 27.42 -39.90 -19.22
CA GLU A 236 26.71 -40.49 -20.37
C GLU A 236 26.04 -39.45 -21.28
N SER A 237 25.82 -38.22 -20.81
CA SER A 237 25.16 -37.19 -21.60
C SER A 237 26.15 -36.48 -22.53
N GLU A 238 25.91 -36.50 -23.84
CA GLU A 238 26.72 -35.75 -24.80
C GLU A 238 26.43 -34.24 -24.77
N ARG A 239 25.24 -33.83 -24.29
CA ARG A 239 24.81 -32.43 -24.27
C ARG A 239 25.27 -31.75 -22.98
N ALA A 240 26.15 -30.76 -23.11
CA ALA A 240 26.51 -29.89 -21.99
C ALA A 240 25.27 -29.12 -21.52
N SER A 241 24.95 -29.22 -20.23
CA SER A 241 23.88 -28.46 -19.59
C SER A 241 24.47 -27.23 -18.92
N LYS A 242 23.65 -26.18 -18.76
CA LYS A 242 24.05 -24.98 -18.01
C LYS A 242 23.87 -25.25 -16.52
N HIS A 243 24.93 -25.07 -15.75
CA HIS A 243 24.97 -25.28 -14.31
C HIS A 243 25.28 -23.98 -13.58
N PHE A 244 24.79 -23.86 -12.35
CA PHE A 244 24.99 -22.72 -11.48
C PHE A 244 25.71 -23.15 -10.20
N PHE A 245 26.65 -22.32 -9.77
CA PHE A 245 27.39 -22.52 -8.52
C PHE A 245 27.78 -21.17 -7.94
N LEU A 246 27.94 -21.11 -6.62
CA LEU A 246 28.50 -19.95 -5.95
C LEU A 246 30.02 -20.05 -5.93
N GLY A 247 30.67 -18.97 -6.35
CA GLY A 247 32.12 -18.82 -6.30
C GLY A 247 32.50 -17.57 -5.53
N CYS A 248 33.59 -17.64 -4.76
CA CYS A 248 34.13 -16.49 -4.05
C CYS A 248 34.78 -15.49 -5.01
N SER A 249 34.47 -14.20 -4.85
CA SER A 249 35.07 -13.10 -5.61
C SER A 249 36.60 -13.00 -5.45
N ASN A 250 37.15 -13.55 -4.36
CA ASN A 250 38.58 -13.57 -4.07
C ASN A 250 39.25 -14.92 -4.40
N TYR A 251 38.52 -15.87 -5.00
CA TYR A 251 39.11 -17.14 -5.42
C TYR A 251 40.24 -16.90 -6.44
N GLY A 252 41.40 -17.53 -6.21
CA GLY A 252 42.59 -17.33 -7.06
C GLY A 252 43.37 -16.04 -6.80
N ASN A 253 42.91 -15.16 -5.88
CA ASN A 253 43.69 -14.00 -5.46
C ASN A 253 44.89 -14.46 -4.61
N LYS A 254 46.09 -14.38 -5.18
CA LYS A 254 47.35 -14.84 -4.55
C LYS A 254 47.67 -14.17 -3.21
N LYS A 255 47.12 -12.97 -2.93
CA LYS A 255 47.33 -12.24 -1.67
C LYS A 255 46.41 -12.75 -0.55
N ILE A 256 45.17 -13.11 -0.88
CA ILE A 256 44.15 -13.54 0.08
C ILE A 256 44.19 -15.07 0.26
N LYS A 257 44.68 -15.82 -0.76
CA LYS A 257 44.74 -17.28 -0.81
C LYS A 257 43.42 -17.93 -0.37
N CYS A 258 42.31 -17.46 -0.96
CA CYS A 258 41.01 -18.04 -0.69
C CYS A 258 40.92 -19.46 -1.26
N GLU A 259 40.69 -20.44 -0.38
CA GLU A 259 40.51 -21.86 -0.73
C GLU A 259 39.03 -22.23 -0.88
N ALA A 260 38.14 -21.25 -1.04
CA ALA A 260 36.72 -21.52 -1.20
C ALA A 260 36.47 -22.43 -2.40
N GLY A 261 35.96 -23.61 -2.13
CA GLY A 261 35.43 -24.50 -3.16
C GLY A 261 34.21 -23.88 -3.85
N LEU A 262 33.83 -24.46 -4.98
CA LEU A 262 32.58 -24.10 -5.65
C LEU A 262 31.41 -24.75 -4.90
N ILE A 263 30.40 -23.95 -4.54
CA ILE A 263 29.17 -24.46 -3.92
C ILE A 263 28.14 -24.68 -5.04
N TYR A 264 27.89 -25.94 -5.38
CA TYR A 264 27.07 -26.31 -6.54
C TYR A 264 25.58 -26.31 -6.24
N VAL A 265 24.77 -25.90 -7.23
CA VAL A 265 23.32 -26.06 -7.22
C VAL A 265 22.92 -27.10 -8.27
N ASP A 266 23.29 -28.35 -7.99
CA ASP A 266 23.08 -29.50 -8.88
C ASP A 266 22.58 -30.73 -8.15
N LYS A 267 21.62 -31.43 -8.77
CA LYS A 267 20.97 -32.64 -8.22
C LYS A 267 21.95 -33.75 -7.83
N ASN A 268 23.06 -33.86 -8.56
CA ASN A 268 24.07 -34.92 -8.37
C ASN A 268 25.29 -34.45 -7.55
N LYS A 269 25.23 -33.27 -6.93
CA LYS A 269 26.30 -32.71 -6.10
C LYS A 269 25.80 -32.52 -4.67
N ASP A 270 26.71 -32.58 -3.72
CA ASP A 270 26.37 -32.30 -2.32
C ASP A 270 25.91 -30.86 -2.16
N SER A 271 24.75 -30.69 -1.52
CA SER A 271 24.10 -29.41 -1.27
C SER A 271 24.26 -28.91 0.17
N SER A 272 24.97 -29.66 1.03
CA SER A 272 25.23 -29.30 2.43
C SER A 272 25.76 -27.86 2.57
N LEU A 273 26.81 -27.54 1.84
CA LEU A 273 27.43 -26.21 1.83
C LEU A 273 26.48 -25.09 1.39
N PHE A 274 25.52 -25.38 0.50
CA PHE A 274 24.53 -24.39 0.09
C PHE A 274 23.54 -24.09 1.23
N LYS A 275 23.12 -25.13 1.95
CA LYS A 275 22.17 -25.01 3.08
C LYS A 275 22.78 -24.30 4.29
N GLU A 276 24.10 -24.30 4.41
CA GLU A 276 24.85 -23.61 5.48
C GLU A 276 25.11 -22.12 5.19
N ILE A 277 24.77 -21.63 4.00
CA ILE A 277 24.95 -20.23 3.64
C ILE A 277 24.11 -19.34 4.55
N LYS A 278 24.75 -18.30 5.07
CA LYS A 278 24.11 -17.23 5.83
C LYS A 278 24.04 -15.98 4.93
N PRO A 279 22.86 -15.65 4.37
CA PRO A 279 22.68 -14.40 3.67
C PRO A 279 22.76 -13.23 4.66
N ASP A 280 23.38 -12.16 4.22
CA ASP A 280 23.37 -10.85 4.86
C ASP A 280 22.35 -9.98 4.15
N SER A 281 21.19 -9.77 4.79
CA SER A 281 20.04 -9.10 4.20
C SER A 281 20.27 -7.60 4.03
N ILE A 282 19.55 -6.98 3.09
CA ILE A 282 19.67 -5.54 2.84
C ILE A 282 19.38 -4.69 4.09
N ALA A 283 18.41 -5.10 4.91
CA ALA A 283 18.07 -4.44 6.16
C ALA A 283 19.23 -4.51 7.18
N HIS A 284 19.84 -5.68 7.34
CA HIS A 284 20.98 -5.85 8.25
C HIS A 284 22.20 -5.04 7.76
N ARG A 285 22.53 -5.09 6.46
CA ARG A 285 23.65 -4.31 5.87
C ARG A 285 23.52 -2.80 6.04
N ASN A 286 22.30 -2.29 6.07
CA ASN A 286 22.03 -0.86 6.25
C ASN A 286 21.69 -0.47 7.70
N ASN A 287 21.72 -1.42 8.64
CA ASN A 287 21.32 -1.23 10.04
C ASN A 287 19.92 -0.62 10.17
N TRP A 288 18.97 -1.08 9.34
CA TRP A 288 17.59 -0.60 9.39
C TRP A 288 16.80 -1.30 10.49
N GLY A 289 16.15 -0.49 11.34
CA GLY A 289 15.02 -0.93 12.16
C GLY A 289 13.70 -0.69 11.44
N ASP A 290 12.60 -0.65 12.20
CA ASP A 290 11.27 -0.37 11.66
C ASP A 290 11.23 0.99 10.94
N GLU A 291 10.51 1.02 9.82
CA GLU A 291 10.35 2.23 9.03
C GLU A 291 9.37 3.20 9.70
N LYS A 292 9.70 4.49 9.69
CA LYS A 292 8.79 5.54 10.16
C LYS A 292 7.78 5.89 9.09
N VAL A 293 6.53 6.06 9.51
CA VAL A 293 5.47 6.60 8.66
C VAL A 293 5.64 8.11 8.53
N THR A 294 5.68 8.59 7.30
CA THR A 294 5.62 10.00 6.92
C THR A 294 4.15 10.35 6.69
N LYS A 295 3.62 11.25 7.52
CA LYS A 295 2.25 11.71 7.39
C LYS A 295 2.14 12.64 6.19
N THR A 296 1.35 12.25 5.20
CA THR A 296 1.15 13.02 3.96
C THR A 296 -0.12 13.85 4.02
N ILE A 297 -0.23 14.85 3.15
CA ILE A 297 -1.49 15.61 2.98
C ILE A 297 -2.61 14.67 2.50
N LEU A 298 -2.27 13.66 1.68
CA LEU A 298 -3.24 12.66 1.23
C LEU A 298 -3.85 11.91 2.42
N ASP A 299 -3.02 11.45 3.37
CA ASP A 299 -3.50 10.76 4.58
C ASP A 299 -4.46 11.65 5.40
N GLU A 300 -4.16 12.95 5.49
CA GLU A 300 -5.00 13.91 6.19
C GLU A 300 -6.35 14.11 5.50
N ILE A 301 -6.35 14.27 4.17
CA ILE A 301 -7.58 14.40 3.37
C ILE A 301 -8.44 13.14 3.47
N GLU A 302 -7.83 11.96 3.40
CA GLU A 302 -8.54 10.69 3.53
C GLU A 302 -9.15 10.52 4.93
N SER A 303 -8.41 10.85 5.99
CA SER A 303 -8.91 10.86 7.36
C SER A 303 -10.08 11.82 7.56
N LEU A 304 -9.99 13.03 6.99
CA LEU A 304 -11.06 14.02 7.04
C LEU A 304 -12.29 13.56 6.26
N ASN A 305 -12.11 12.93 5.10
CA ASN A 305 -13.21 12.39 4.30
C ASN A 305 -13.97 11.28 5.03
N SER A 306 -13.26 10.34 5.66
CA SER A 306 -13.90 9.30 6.48
C SER A 306 -14.65 9.90 7.67
N THR A 307 -14.07 10.91 8.32
CA THR A 307 -14.71 11.62 9.43
C THR A 307 -16.00 12.32 8.97
N ASN A 308 -15.94 13.03 7.83
CA ASN A 308 -17.09 13.71 7.25
C ASN A 308 -18.21 12.74 6.85
N GLN A 309 -17.88 11.57 6.30
CA GLN A 309 -18.87 10.54 5.98
C GLN A 309 -19.59 10.04 7.23
N ASN A 310 -18.85 9.77 8.32
CA ASN A 310 -19.45 9.37 9.59
C ASN A 310 -20.38 10.45 10.15
N LEU A 311 -19.95 11.72 10.12
CA LEU A 311 -20.77 12.85 10.55
C LEU A 311 -22.05 13.00 9.73
N CYS A 312 -22.00 12.76 8.41
CA CYS A 312 -23.19 12.76 7.55
C CYS A 312 -24.19 11.66 7.95
N ILE A 313 -23.71 10.44 8.23
CA ILE A 313 -24.55 9.32 8.68
C ILE A 313 -25.20 9.65 10.03
N GLU A 314 -24.43 10.19 10.97
CA GLU A 314 -24.96 10.61 12.28
C GLU A 314 -26.01 11.72 12.13
N LEU A 315 -25.76 12.71 11.25
CA LEU A 315 -26.69 13.80 10.99
C LEU A 315 -28.01 13.31 10.41
N GLU A 316 -27.98 12.34 9.50
CA GLU A 316 -29.19 11.72 8.95
C GLU A 316 -29.99 10.96 10.01
N SER A 317 -29.30 10.23 10.89
CA SER A 317 -29.92 9.54 12.03
C SER A 317 -30.62 10.52 12.97
N VAL A 318 -29.93 11.60 13.35
CA VAL A 318 -30.46 12.64 14.25
C VAL A 318 -31.64 13.38 13.61
N LYS A 319 -31.59 13.67 12.30
CA LYS A 319 -32.71 14.28 11.57
C LYS A 319 -33.97 13.41 11.65
N LYS A 320 -33.82 12.10 11.44
CA LYS A 320 -34.93 11.15 11.52
C LYS A 320 -35.52 11.07 12.94
N GLU A 321 -34.68 11.05 13.96
CA GLU A 321 -35.14 11.07 15.35
C GLU A 321 -35.89 12.37 15.68
N ASN A 322 -35.38 13.52 15.22
CA ASN A 322 -36.02 14.82 15.44
C ASN A 322 -37.39 14.92 14.75
N GLU A 323 -37.54 14.34 13.55
CA GLU A 323 -38.85 14.24 12.89
C GLU A 323 -39.84 13.39 13.71
N GLN A 324 -39.40 12.23 14.21
CA GLN A 324 -40.24 11.38 15.07
C GLN A 324 -40.66 12.09 16.37
N LEU A 325 -39.73 12.82 17.00
CA LEU A 325 -40.02 13.61 18.20
C LEU A 325 -41.01 14.74 17.91
N LYS A 326 -40.91 15.41 16.75
CA LYS A 326 -41.87 16.44 16.33
C LYS A 326 -43.27 15.86 16.13
N GLU A 327 -43.37 14.69 15.49
CA GLU A 327 -44.64 13.98 15.33
C GLU A 327 -45.24 13.60 16.67
N ALA A 328 -44.46 12.98 17.56
CA ALA A 328 -44.88 12.61 18.91
C ALA A 328 -45.33 13.82 19.75
N LEU A 329 -44.62 14.94 19.65
CA LEU A 329 -44.99 16.20 20.29
C LEU A 329 -46.31 16.75 19.75
N SER A 330 -46.52 16.68 18.42
CA SER A 330 -47.78 17.12 17.80
C SER A 330 -48.97 16.28 18.25
N GLU A 331 -48.78 14.97 18.39
CA GLU A 331 -49.80 14.05 18.87
C GLU A 331 -50.11 14.28 20.37
N SER A 332 -49.06 14.50 21.17
CA SER A 332 -49.20 14.85 22.60
C SER A 332 -49.97 16.15 22.78
N LYS A 333 -49.67 17.20 21.99
CA LYS A 333 -50.44 18.46 22.00
C LYS A 333 -51.91 18.24 21.67
N ARG A 334 -52.23 17.47 20.62
CA ARG A 334 -53.63 17.11 20.27
C ARG A 334 -54.35 16.37 21.41
N LYS A 335 -53.65 15.49 22.12
CA LYS A 335 -54.21 14.77 23.29
C LYS A 335 -54.51 15.73 24.45
N ASN A 336 -53.59 16.65 24.76
CA ASN A 336 -53.78 17.68 25.77
C ASN A 336 -54.96 18.60 25.44
N ASP A 337 -55.05 19.12 24.21
CA ASP A 337 -56.15 19.99 23.78
C ASP A 337 -57.51 19.29 23.95
N ASN A 338 -57.58 17.99 23.65
CA ASN A 338 -58.79 17.19 23.87
C ASN A 338 -59.12 16.98 25.35
N GLN A 339 -58.11 16.84 26.21
CA GLN A 339 -58.32 16.77 27.66
C GLN A 339 -58.81 18.10 28.22
N GLU A 340 -58.24 19.24 27.81
CA GLU A 340 -58.70 20.57 28.21
C GLU A 340 -60.17 20.78 27.86
N LYS A 341 -60.60 20.42 26.65
CA LYS A 341 -62.02 20.49 26.25
C LYS A 341 -62.92 19.65 27.15
N LYS A 342 -62.49 18.44 27.53
CA LYS A 342 -63.24 17.57 28.45
C LYS A 342 -63.34 18.19 29.85
N ILE A 343 -62.24 18.77 30.35
CA ILE A 343 -62.21 19.45 31.65
C ILE A 343 -63.14 20.68 31.65
N MET A 344 -63.12 21.48 30.59
CA MET A 344 -64.03 22.62 30.43
C MET A 344 -65.50 22.19 30.45
N ASN A 345 -65.84 21.15 29.68
CA ASN A 345 -67.22 20.62 29.67
C ASN A 345 -67.63 20.11 31.06
N CYS A 346 -66.76 19.37 31.74
CA CYS A 346 -67.04 18.85 33.07
C CYS A 346 -67.21 19.97 34.09
N SER A 347 -66.39 21.03 34.01
CA SER A 347 -66.51 22.23 34.85
C SER A 347 -67.86 22.93 34.64
N ALA A 348 -68.31 23.07 33.38
CA ALA A 348 -69.61 23.64 33.07
C ALA A 348 -70.77 22.77 33.60
N GLU A 349 -70.64 21.44 33.57
CA GLU A 349 -71.63 20.54 34.17
C GLU A 349 -71.65 20.63 35.71
N ILE A 350 -70.49 20.69 36.36
CA ILE A 350 -70.39 20.91 37.81
C ILE A 350 -71.10 22.21 38.19
N GLU A 351 -70.95 23.27 37.41
CA GLU A 351 -71.62 24.54 37.68
C GLU A 351 -73.14 24.45 37.51
N LYS A 352 -73.62 23.69 36.53
CA LYS A 352 -75.06 23.38 36.40
C LYS A 352 -75.58 22.58 37.60
N VAL A 353 -74.83 21.58 38.05
CA VAL A 353 -75.18 20.77 39.23
C VAL A 353 -75.26 21.65 40.46
N LYS A 354 -74.26 22.52 40.71
CA LYS A 354 -74.30 23.47 41.83
C LYS A 354 -75.54 24.36 41.81
N ARG A 355 -75.90 24.91 40.65
CA ARG A 355 -77.14 25.70 40.51
C ARG A 355 -78.41 24.87 40.79
N LEU A 356 -78.41 23.61 40.41
CA LEU A 356 -79.52 22.69 40.70
C LEU A 356 -79.58 22.32 42.18
N GLU A 357 -78.43 22.11 42.84
CA GLU A 357 -78.31 21.89 44.28
C GLU A 357 -78.77 23.11 45.07
N GLU A 358 -78.36 24.32 44.68
CA GLU A 358 -78.85 25.58 45.25
C GLU A 358 -80.38 25.68 45.12
N LYS A 359 -80.92 25.41 43.92
CA LYS A 359 -82.38 25.38 43.72
C LYS A 359 -83.05 24.33 44.60
N LEU A 360 -82.51 23.11 44.70
CA LEU A 360 -82.99 22.04 45.58
C LEU A 360 -82.93 22.42 47.06
N SER A 361 -81.93 23.21 47.46
CA SER A 361 -81.77 23.67 48.84
C SER A 361 -82.92 24.58 49.29
N CYS A 362 -83.57 25.26 48.34
CA CYS A 362 -84.80 26.02 48.57
C CYS A 362 -86.03 25.12 48.80
N PHE A 363 -85.91 23.80 48.70
CA PHE A 363 -86.99 22.86 48.96
C PHE A 363 -86.71 21.99 50.20
N LYS A 364 -87.75 21.65 50.96
CA LYS A 364 -87.72 20.76 52.14
C LYS A 364 -88.47 19.47 51.82
N LYS A 365 -87.85 18.33 52.11
CA LYS A 365 -88.43 17.00 51.91
C LYS A 365 -89.40 16.68 53.06
N ILE A 366 -90.60 16.19 52.72
CA ILE A 366 -91.64 15.87 53.73
C ILE A 366 -91.84 14.36 53.85
N PHE A 367 -92.17 13.66 52.76
CA PHE A 367 -92.39 12.20 52.78
C PHE A 367 -92.15 11.60 51.38
N GLY A 368 -91.54 10.41 51.30
CA GLY A 368 -91.28 9.74 50.02
C GLY A 368 -90.47 10.59 49.02
N ARG A 369 -91.02 10.84 47.83
CA ARG A 369 -90.43 11.72 46.78
C ARG A 369 -91.10 13.11 46.70
N ILE A 370 -91.78 13.56 47.77
CA ILE A 370 -92.54 14.82 47.80
C ILE A 370 -91.74 15.92 48.53
N TYR A 371 -91.62 17.10 47.91
CA TYR A 371 -90.85 18.26 48.38
C TYR A 371 -91.70 19.55 48.32
N PHE A 372 -91.49 20.48 49.25
CA PHE A 372 -92.13 21.81 49.29
C PHE A 372 -91.09 22.93 49.27
N LEU A 373 -91.42 24.09 48.69
CA LEU A 373 -90.56 25.28 48.75
C LEU A 373 -90.48 25.75 50.22
N LYS A 374 -89.27 26.02 50.71
CA LYS A 374 -89.02 26.65 52.02
C LYS A 374 -89.41 28.12 51.88
N ASP A 375 -90.22 28.63 52.79
CA ASP A 375 -90.56 30.06 52.88
C ASP A 375 -89.34 30.91 53.27
#